data_AF-A0A317CIE0-F1
#
_entry.id   AF-A0A317CIE0-F1
#
_cell.length_a   1.000
_cell.length_b   1.000
_cell.length_c   1.000
_cell.angle_alpha   90.00
_cell.angle_beta   90.00
_cell.angle_gamma   90.00
#
_symmetry.space_group_name_H-M   'P 1'
#
loop_
_entity.id
_entity.type
_entity.pdbx_description
1 polymer ?
#
loop_
_entity_poly.entity_id
_entity_poly.type
_entity_poly.pdbx_seq_one_letter_code
_entity_poly.pdbx_strand_id
1 'polypeptide(L)'
;MSGAVSSNVPSRSKSTARVVYKELVGIFYIFVVIGINLQLHHKLRNILVKLFSLTKTLFLSFFTVVVLSTSAFAFTELDGTKTTIEDQIGDGKWTVLEIWASDCHACREHMPEMVEFDGKMNKVRLLGVSLDGQAGKAQAEGMIKDFDIPFKTILSNVIEMNAWMELNAKESLRGTPTFMVFSPDGELVGLNPGVLSIAALEKFISSRDVETTANDS
;
A
#
# COMPACT_ATOMS: atom_id res chain seq x y z
N MET A 1 -61.93 62.90 66.37
CA MET A 1 -62.26 62.01 65.24
C MET A 1 -61.06 61.10 64.99
N SER A 2 -61.32 59.83 64.67
CA SER A 2 -60.39 58.69 64.51
C SER A 2 -59.82 58.15 65.83
N GLY A 3 -59.85 56.86 66.14
CA GLY A 3 -60.14 55.65 65.38
C GLY A 3 -59.31 54.52 66.02
N ALA A 4 -59.94 53.38 66.30
CA ALA A 4 -59.38 52.24 67.04
C ALA A 4 -58.18 51.56 66.34
N VAL A 5 -57.47 50.68 67.06
CA VAL A 5 -57.44 49.22 66.76
C VAL A 5 -56.53 48.49 67.76
N SER A 6 -57.12 47.48 68.38
CA SER A 6 -56.48 46.38 69.12
C SER A 6 -56.06 45.29 68.13
N SER A 7 -54.91 44.65 68.34
CA SER A 7 -54.81 43.23 68.03
C SER A 7 -53.72 42.54 68.87
N ASN A 8 -54.22 41.63 69.72
CA ASN A 8 -53.51 40.49 70.28
C ASN A 8 -53.03 39.56 69.15
N VAL A 9 -51.84 38.94 69.29
CA VAL A 9 -51.47 37.73 68.54
C VAL A 9 -50.72 36.74 69.47
N PRO A 10 -51.02 35.41 69.41
CA PRO A 10 -50.73 34.45 70.49
C PRO A 10 -49.54 33.49 70.21
N SER A 11 -49.13 32.80 71.28
CA SER A 11 -48.07 31.79 71.37
C SER A 11 -48.25 30.55 70.48
N ARG A 12 -47.17 30.03 69.85
CA ARG A 12 -47.17 28.72 69.16
C ARG A 12 -45.88 27.89 69.36
N SER A 13 -46.03 26.78 70.09
CA SER A 13 -45.40 25.43 70.07
C SER A 13 -43.95 25.18 69.59
N LYS A 14 -43.10 24.59 70.47
CA LYS A 14 -41.71 24.12 70.22
C LYS A 14 -41.58 22.63 69.77
N SER A 15 -42.64 21.82 69.82
CA SER A 15 -42.60 20.36 69.54
C SER A 15 -42.48 20.04 68.04
N THR A 16 -43.15 20.82 67.22
CA THR A 16 -43.16 20.71 65.75
C THR A 16 -41.77 20.88 65.13
N ALA A 17 -40.91 21.70 65.73
CA ALA A 17 -39.58 22.01 65.17
C ALA A 17 -38.63 20.80 65.14
N ARG A 18 -38.69 19.90 66.13
CA ARG A 18 -37.75 18.76 66.23
C ARG A 18 -38.10 17.64 65.24
N VAL A 19 -39.38 17.42 64.99
CA VAL A 19 -39.86 16.47 63.97
C VAL A 19 -39.50 16.98 62.58
N VAL A 20 -39.78 18.26 62.30
CA VAL A 20 -39.44 18.90 61.03
C VAL A 20 -37.92 18.85 60.76
N TYR A 21 -37.08 19.07 61.78
CA TYR A 21 -35.64 19.00 61.61
C TYR A 21 -35.14 17.59 61.22
N LYS A 22 -35.68 16.52 61.82
CA LYS A 22 -35.26 15.14 61.52
C LYS A 22 -35.67 14.72 60.10
N GLU A 23 -36.85 15.14 59.65
CA GLU A 23 -37.32 14.95 58.27
C GLU A 23 -36.43 15.70 57.27
N LEU A 24 -36.07 16.96 57.57
CA LEU A 24 -35.20 17.77 56.71
C LEU A 24 -33.78 17.19 56.58
N VAL A 25 -33.21 16.66 57.67
CA VAL A 25 -31.89 16.01 57.64
C VAL A 25 -31.92 14.70 56.85
N GLY A 26 -32.99 13.90 56.98
CA GLY A 26 -33.17 12.68 56.19
C GLY A 26 -33.28 12.97 54.70
N ILE A 27 -34.08 13.97 54.33
CA ILE A 27 -34.22 14.44 52.95
C ILE A 27 -32.87 14.94 52.41
N PHE A 28 -32.14 15.75 53.19
CA PHE A 28 -30.82 16.24 52.79
C PHE A 28 -29.82 15.10 52.57
N TYR A 29 -29.78 14.10 53.45
CA TYR A 29 -28.92 12.93 53.29
C TYR A 29 -29.25 12.12 52.02
N ILE A 30 -30.54 11.94 51.72
CA ILE A 30 -30.99 11.28 50.48
C ILE A 30 -30.50 12.05 49.24
N PHE A 31 -30.64 13.39 49.22
CA PHE A 31 -30.12 14.20 48.12
C PHE A 31 -28.60 14.11 47.97
N VAL A 32 -27.85 14.07 49.07
CA VAL A 32 -26.39 13.88 49.05
C VAL A 32 -26.03 12.51 48.49
N VAL A 33 -26.67 11.43 48.94
CA VAL A 33 -26.43 10.06 48.46
C VAL A 33 -26.80 9.91 46.98
N ILE A 34 -27.95 10.45 46.56
CA ILE A 34 -28.37 10.45 45.15
C ILE A 34 -27.39 11.27 44.31
N GLY A 35 -26.96 12.44 44.78
CA GLY A 35 -25.97 13.28 44.10
C GLY A 35 -24.61 12.59 43.91
N ILE A 36 -24.14 11.87 44.93
CA ILE A 36 -22.89 11.07 44.87
C ILE A 36 -23.06 9.90 43.89
N ASN A 37 -24.17 9.15 43.96
CA ASN A 37 -24.44 8.04 43.04
C ASN A 37 -24.56 8.52 41.58
N LEU A 38 -25.21 9.66 41.33
CA LEU A 38 -25.31 10.28 39.99
C LEU A 38 -23.92 10.74 39.49
N GLN A 39 -23.09 11.32 40.35
CA GLN A 39 -21.70 11.69 40.01
C GLN A 39 -20.82 10.48 39.70
N LEU A 40 -20.93 9.40 40.48
CA LEU A 40 -20.24 8.14 40.20
C LEU A 40 -20.69 7.52 38.87
N HIS A 41 -22.01 7.48 38.61
CA HIS A 41 -22.55 6.99 37.35
C HIS A 41 -22.10 7.85 36.15
N HIS A 42 -22.03 9.17 36.32
CA HIS A 42 -21.54 10.09 35.29
C HIS A 42 -20.04 9.90 34.99
N LYS A 43 -19.21 9.77 36.03
CA LYS A 43 -17.77 9.48 35.88
C LYS A 43 -17.53 8.13 35.23
N LEU A 44 -18.23 7.08 35.65
CA LEU A 44 -18.11 5.74 35.09
C LEU A 44 -18.51 5.72 33.60
N ARG A 45 -19.62 6.40 33.24
CA ARG A 45 -20.04 6.57 31.85
C ARG A 45 -18.96 7.28 31.01
N ASN A 46 -18.38 8.38 31.51
CA ASN A 46 -17.32 9.10 30.79
C ASN A 46 -16.05 8.26 30.63
N ILE A 47 -15.69 7.44 31.62
CA ILE A 47 -14.54 6.52 31.54
C ILE A 47 -14.82 5.41 30.52
N LEU A 48 -16.01 4.81 30.52
CA LEU A 48 -16.41 3.79 29.55
C LEU A 48 -16.41 4.33 28.11
N VAL A 49 -16.91 5.54 27.88
CA VAL A 49 -16.88 6.20 26.56
C VAL A 49 -15.45 6.50 26.11
N LYS A 50 -14.57 6.96 27.02
CA LYS A 50 -13.15 7.17 26.70
C LYS A 50 -12.44 5.86 26.39
N LEU A 51 -12.70 4.80 27.16
CA LEU A 51 -12.13 3.47 26.93
C LEU A 51 -12.56 2.91 25.58
N PHE A 52 -13.85 3.05 25.22
CA PHE A 52 -14.39 2.66 23.92
C PHE A 52 -13.81 3.50 22.76
N SER A 53 -13.58 4.80 22.98
CA SER A 53 -12.94 5.69 21.99
C SER A 53 -11.46 5.32 21.77
N LEU A 54 -10.73 5.01 22.83
CA LEU A 54 -9.33 4.60 22.78
C LEU A 54 -9.17 3.23 22.10
N THR A 55 -10.03 2.26 22.43
CA THR A 55 -10.00 0.96 21.75
C THR A 55 -10.39 1.08 20.29
N LYS A 56 -11.37 1.92 19.93
CA LYS A 56 -11.73 2.18 18.53
C LYS A 56 -10.60 2.85 17.74
N THR A 57 -9.91 3.80 18.34
CA THR A 57 -8.75 4.48 17.71
C THR A 57 -7.59 3.52 17.52
N LEU A 58 -7.30 2.67 18.53
CA LEU A 58 -6.27 1.66 18.45
C LEU A 58 -6.59 0.59 17.38
N PHE A 59 -7.84 0.12 17.33
CA PHE A 59 -8.29 -0.87 16.36
C PHE A 59 -8.30 -0.31 14.93
N LEU A 60 -8.68 0.96 14.75
CA LEU A 60 -8.67 1.63 13.45
C LEU A 60 -7.23 1.84 12.94
N SER A 61 -6.29 2.18 13.84
CA SER A 61 -4.86 2.32 13.50
C SER A 61 -4.19 0.98 13.15
N PHE A 62 -4.62 -0.11 13.79
CA PHE A 62 -4.12 -1.45 13.49
C PHE A 62 -4.64 -1.95 12.14
N PHE A 63 -5.90 -1.65 11.81
CA PHE A 63 -6.51 -2.06 10.55
C PHE A 63 -5.90 -1.32 9.34
N THR A 64 -5.49 -0.06 9.47
CA THR A 64 -4.78 0.65 8.39
C THR A 64 -3.39 0.07 8.07
N VAL A 65 -2.68 -0.47 9.06
CA VAL A 65 -1.35 -1.09 8.84
C VAL A 65 -1.47 -2.42 8.09
N VAL A 66 -2.55 -3.16 8.29
CA VAL A 66 -2.77 -4.50 7.68
C VAL A 66 -3.13 -4.42 6.18
N VAL A 67 -3.59 -3.27 5.68
CA VAL A 67 -4.04 -3.10 4.28
C VAL A 67 -2.87 -2.90 3.29
N LEU A 68 -1.62 -2.79 3.74
CA LEU A 68 -0.42 -2.83 2.86
C LEU A 68 -0.08 -4.25 2.37
N SER A 69 -1.08 -5.02 1.97
CA SER A 69 -0.86 -6.31 1.29
C SER A 69 -0.29 -6.04 -0.10
N THR A 70 1.03 -5.97 -0.22
CA THR A 70 1.70 -6.05 -1.52
C THR A 70 1.38 -7.45 -2.07
N SER A 71 0.79 -7.55 -3.26
CA SER A 71 0.79 -8.82 -3.99
C SER A 71 2.24 -9.23 -4.20
N ALA A 72 2.73 -10.17 -3.40
CA ALA A 72 4.08 -10.71 -3.55
C ALA A 72 4.07 -11.61 -4.79
N PHE A 73 4.44 -11.04 -5.94
CA PHE A 73 4.74 -11.80 -7.13
C PHE A 73 5.98 -12.65 -6.89
N ALA A 74 6.02 -13.87 -7.42
CA ALA A 74 7.19 -14.72 -7.29
C ALA A 74 8.13 -14.46 -8.47
N PHE A 75 9.14 -13.65 -8.22
CA PHE A 75 10.30 -13.52 -9.10
C PHE A 75 11.52 -14.04 -8.37
N THR A 76 12.35 -14.80 -9.07
CA THR A 76 13.65 -15.23 -8.55
C THR A 76 14.75 -15.00 -9.57
N GLU A 77 15.97 -14.85 -9.10
CA GLU A 77 17.13 -15.08 -9.93
C GLU A 77 17.24 -16.56 -10.30
N LEU A 78 18.15 -16.89 -11.22
CA LEU A 78 18.38 -18.28 -11.63
C LEU A 78 18.83 -19.16 -10.46
N ASP A 79 19.55 -18.63 -9.47
CA ASP A 79 19.97 -19.39 -8.29
C ASP A 79 18.84 -19.64 -7.28
N GLY A 80 17.64 -19.10 -7.52
CA GLY A 80 16.47 -19.20 -6.65
C GLY A 80 16.35 -18.08 -5.61
N THR A 81 17.30 -17.14 -5.57
CA THR A 81 17.22 -15.95 -4.73
C THR A 81 16.02 -15.11 -5.12
N LYS A 82 15.20 -14.70 -4.15
CA LYS A 82 14.04 -13.82 -4.41
C LYS A 82 14.51 -12.46 -4.89
N THR A 83 13.85 -11.93 -5.90
CA THR A 83 14.06 -10.58 -6.45
C THR A 83 12.71 -10.00 -6.85
N THR A 84 12.67 -8.74 -7.27
CA THR A 84 11.53 -8.13 -7.96
C THR A 84 11.98 -7.51 -9.28
N ILE A 85 11.04 -7.01 -10.09
CA ILE A 85 11.37 -6.20 -11.27
C ILE A 85 11.81 -4.80 -10.83
N GLU A 86 11.17 -4.30 -9.78
CA GLU A 86 11.41 -2.99 -9.17
C GLU A 86 12.86 -2.85 -8.67
N ASP A 87 13.46 -3.93 -8.15
CA ASP A 87 14.88 -3.97 -7.78
C ASP A 87 15.84 -3.89 -8.98
N GLN A 88 15.34 -4.05 -10.21
CA GLN A 88 16.14 -4.14 -11.43
C GLN A 88 15.93 -2.96 -12.38
N ILE A 89 15.11 -1.97 -12.03
CA ILE A 89 14.81 -0.78 -12.84
C ILE A 89 15.27 0.51 -12.12
N GLY A 90 15.39 1.62 -12.84
CA GLY A 90 15.78 2.92 -12.26
C GLY A 90 17.29 3.16 -12.18
N ASP A 91 17.77 3.73 -11.07
CA ASP A 91 19.18 4.04 -10.78
C ASP A 91 19.92 4.84 -11.88
N GLY A 92 19.22 5.75 -12.55
CA GLY A 92 19.81 6.57 -13.61
C GLY A 92 20.10 5.80 -14.90
N LYS A 93 19.50 4.61 -15.07
CA LYS A 93 19.63 3.78 -16.28
C LYS A 93 18.28 3.39 -16.84
N TRP A 94 18.15 3.55 -18.16
CA TRP A 94 17.08 2.95 -18.93
C TRP A 94 17.10 1.43 -18.78
N THR A 95 15.93 0.81 -18.65
CA THR A 95 15.81 -0.65 -18.58
C THR A 95 14.88 -1.15 -19.66
N VAL A 96 15.40 -2.00 -20.54
CA VAL A 96 14.60 -2.70 -21.55
C VAL A 96 14.40 -4.13 -21.05
N LEU A 97 13.19 -4.39 -20.59
CA LEU A 97 12.77 -5.68 -20.08
C LEU A 97 12.16 -6.49 -21.22
N GLU A 98 12.72 -7.65 -21.50
CA GLU A 98 12.20 -8.62 -22.46
C GLU A 98 11.57 -9.81 -21.72
N ILE A 99 10.27 -10.01 -21.92
CA ILE A 99 9.54 -11.19 -21.42
C ILE A 99 9.61 -12.28 -22.49
N TRP A 100 10.17 -13.43 -22.16
CA TRP A 100 10.40 -14.53 -23.08
C TRP A 100 10.11 -15.91 -22.46
N ALA A 101 10.09 -16.96 -23.28
CA ALA A 101 10.00 -18.35 -22.85
C ALA A 101 10.91 -19.21 -23.72
N SER A 102 11.51 -20.26 -23.15
CA SER A 102 12.51 -21.07 -23.86
C SER A 102 11.96 -21.84 -25.07
N ASP A 103 10.65 -22.13 -25.06
CA ASP A 103 9.89 -22.83 -26.11
C ASP A 103 9.21 -21.89 -27.12
N CYS A 104 9.36 -20.58 -26.94
CA CYS A 104 8.82 -19.56 -27.83
C CYS A 104 9.70 -19.39 -29.08
N HIS A 105 9.20 -19.81 -30.23
CA HIS A 105 9.93 -19.72 -31.50
C HIS A 105 10.36 -18.28 -31.85
N ALA A 106 9.45 -17.31 -31.78
CA ALA A 106 9.74 -15.92 -32.08
C ALA A 106 10.78 -15.30 -31.14
N CYS A 107 10.79 -15.71 -29.87
CA CYS A 107 11.78 -15.27 -28.89
C CYS A 107 13.17 -15.77 -29.27
N ARG A 108 13.28 -17.03 -29.67
CA ARG A 108 14.55 -17.62 -30.13
C ARG A 108 15.08 -17.00 -31.41
N GLU A 109 14.20 -16.65 -32.36
CA GLU A 109 14.60 -15.98 -33.60
C GLU A 109 15.10 -14.56 -33.36
N HIS A 110 14.51 -13.85 -32.39
CA HIS A 110 14.84 -12.46 -32.09
C HIS A 110 16.00 -12.28 -31.12
N MET A 111 16.23 -13.24 -30.21
CA MET A 111 17.27 -13.17 -29.17
C MET A 111 18.67 -12.76 -29.68
N PRO A 112 19.17 -13.23 -30.84
CA PRO A 112 20.47 -12.78 -31.35
C PRO A 112 20.58 -11.26 -31.54
N GLU A 113 19.50 -10.58 -31.96
CA GLU A 113 19.49 -9.12 -32.10
C GLU A 113 19.62 -8.41 -30.75
N MET A 114 18.97 -8.95 -29.72
CA MET A 114 19.04 -8.42 -28.35
C MET A 114 20.42 -8.64 -27.72
N VAL A 115 21.01 -9.82 -27.93
CA VAL A 115 22.39 -10.11 -27.52
C VAL A 115 23.38 -9.17 -28.21
N GLU A 116 23.22 -8.91 -29.50
CA GLU A 116 24.07 -7.96 -30.22
C GLU A 116 23.83 -6.52 -29.76
N PHE A 117 22.61 -6.18 -29.33
CA PHE A 117 22.28 -4.85 -28.83
C PHE A 117 22.82 -4.57 -27.42
N ASP A 118 23.05 -5.61 -26.61
CA ASP A 118 23.56 -5.44 -25.26
C ASP A 118 24.85 -4.60 -25.23
N GLY A 119 24.86 -3.57 -24.37
CA GLY A 119 25.99 -2.65 -24.23
C GLY A 119 26.20 -1.66 -25.39
N LYS A 120 25.39 -1.66 -26.46
CA LYS A 120 25.54 -0.68 -27.56
C LYS A 120 25.18 0.76 -27.14
N MET A 121 24.22 0.91 -26.24
CA MET A 121 23.79 2.21 -25.72
C MET A 121 24.30 2.42 -24.29
N ASN A 122 24.88 3.60 -24.05
CA ASN A 122 25.28 3.96 -22.68
C ASN A 122 24.04 4.16 -21.80
N LYS A 123 24.15 3.80 -20.52
CA LYS A 123 23.06 3.87 -19.52
C LYS A 123 21.78 3.10 -19.89
N VAL A 124 21.86 2.13 -20.81
CA VAL A 124 20.78 1.17 -21.06
C VAL A 124 21.19 -0.18 -20.47
N ARG A 125 20.26 -0.84 -19.76
CA ARG A 125 20.39 -2.22 -19.32
C ARG A 125 19.32 -3.07 -20.00
N LEU A 126 19.69 -4.29 -20.40
CA LEU A 126 18.73 -5.33 -20.76
C LEU A 126 18.41 -6.18 -19.53
N LEU A 127 17.15 -6.60 -19.43
CA LEU A 127 16.67 -7.51 -18.38
C LEU A 127 15.75 -8.56 -19.00
N GLY A 128 16.09 -9.82 -18.86
CA GLY A 128 15.21 -10.93 -19.25
C GLY A 128 14.23 -11.30 -18.13
N VAL A 129 12.98 -11.59 -18.48
CA VAL A 129 12.04 -12.32 -17.64
C VAL A 129 11.62 -13.59 -18.37
N SER A 130 12.13 -14.73 -17.93
CA SER A 130 11.69 -16.03 -18.45
C SER A 130 10.40 -16.46 -17.77
N LEU A 131 9.44 -16.91 -18.58
CA LEU A 131 8.14 -17.44 -18.14
C LEU A 131 8.15 -18.95 -17.90
N ASP A 132 9.30 -19.59 -18.02
CA ASP A 132 9.46 -21.04 -17.88
C ASP A 132 9.19 -21.52 -16.43
N GLY A 133 9.22 -20.60 -15.46
CA GLY A 133 9.02 -20.88 -14.05
C GLY A 133 10.12 -21.74 -13.44
N GLN A 134 9.99 -22.05 -12.15
CA GLN A 134 10.96 -22.90 -11.46
C GLN A 134 11.02 -24.31 -12.06
N ALA A 135 9.89 -24.84 -12.53
CA ALA A 135 9.82 -26.15 -13.16
C ALA A 135 10.55 -26.18 -14.51
N GLY A 136 10.55 -25.05 -15.25
CA GLY A 136 11.20 -24.89 -16.55
C GLY A 136 12.58 -24.23 -16.50
N LYS A 137 13.17 -24.06 -15.31
CA LYS A 137 14.46 -23.37 -15.13
C LYS A 137 15.57 -23.94 -16.03
N ALA A 138 15.65 -25.26 -16.17
CA ALA A 138 16.69 -25.89 -16.98
C ALA A 138 16.57 -25.53 -18.47
N GLN A 139 15.35 -25.32 -18.97
CA GLN A 139 15.11 -24.91 -20.34
C GLN A 139 15.46 -23.43 -20.55
N ALA A 140 15.15 -22.56 -19.57
CA ALA A 140 15.59 -21.17 -19.56
C ALA A 140 17.14 -21.08 -19.57
N GLU A 141 17.82 -21.82 -18.69
CA GLU A 141 19.29 -21.92 -18.66
C GLU A 141 19.85 -22.47 -19.99
N GLY A 142 19.15 -23.42 -20.61
CA GLY A 142 19.48 -23.92 -21.94
C GLY A 142 19.46 -22.83 -23.01
N MET A 143 18.40 -22.02 -23.08
CA MET A 143 18.32 -20.91 -24.02
C MET A 143 19.39 -19.83 -23.75
N ILE A 144 19.61 -19.49 -22.47
CA ILE A 144 20.69 -18.55 -22.08
C ILE A 144 22.04 -19.02 -22.61
N LYS A 145 22.32 -20.32 -22.49
CA LYS A 145 23.55 -20.91 -22.99
C LYS A 145 23.59 -20.99 -24.53
N ASP A 146 22.49 -21.35 -25.18
CA ASP A 146 22.44 -21.52 -26.64
C ASP A 146 22.75 -20.22 -27.39
N PHE A 147 22.34 -19.08 -26.82
CA PHE A 147 22.50 -17.75 -27.43
C PHE A 147 23.56 -16.88 -26.74
N ASP A 148 24.28 -17.43 -25.75
CA ASP A 148 25.24 -16.69 -24.93
C ASP A 148 24.67 -15.38 -24.35
N ILE A 149 23.45 -15.44 -23.80
CA ILE A 149 22.72 -14.27 -23.30
C ILE A 149 23.54 -13.60 -22.18
N PRO A 150 24.03 -12.36 -22.37
CA PRO A 150 24.96 -11.73 -21.43
C PRO A 150 24.25 -11.00 -20.29
N PHE A 151 22.98 -10.65 -20.49
CA PHE A 151 22.21 -9.85 -19.55
C PHE A 151 21.48 -10.69 -18.50
N LYS A 152 21.19 -10.06 -17.36
CA LYS A 152 20.51 -10.70 -16.24
C LYS A 152 19.14 -11.22 -16.68
N THR A 153 18.83 -12.44 -16.27
CA THR A 153 17.49 -13.03 -16.43
C THR A 153 16.93 -13.39 -15.07
N ILE A 154 15.68 -13.01 -14.83
CA ILE A 154 14.87 -13.48 -13.70
C ILE A 154 13.84 -14.50 -14.17
N LEU A 155 13.47 -15.42 -13.30
CA LEU A 155 12.46 -16.45 -13.52
C LEU A 155 11.13 -16.04 -12.89
N SER A 156 10.07 -16.25 -13.65
CA SER A 156 8.67 -16.21 -13.19
C SER A 156 7.85 -17.19 -14.03
N ASN A 157 6.54 -17.20 -13.86
CA ASN A 157 5.63 -17.92 -14.74
C ASN A 157 4.58 -16.98 -15.35
N VAL A 158 3.85 -17.50 -16.34
CA VAL A 158 2.82 -16.75 -17.07
C VAL A 158 1.80 -16.10 -16.15
N ILE A 159 1.36 -16.80 -15.09
CA ILE A 159 0.32 -16.31 -14.17
C ILE A 159 0.83 -15.14 -13.34
N GLU A 160 2.02 -15.30 -12.75
CA GLU A 160 2.66 -14.28 -11.92
C GLU A 160 3.02 -13.04 -12.73
N MET A 161 3.62 -13.22 -13.91
CA MET A 161 3.98 -12.10 -14.78
C MET A 161 2.74 -11.38 -15.29
N ASN A 162 1.68 -12.10 -15.70
CA ASN A 162 0.43 -11.47 -16.13
C ASN A 162 -0.20 -10.65 -15.00
N ALA A 163 -0.27 -11.18 -13.78
CA ALA A 163 -0.78 -10.45 -12.63
C ALA A 163 0.06 -9.20 -12.33
N TRP A 164 1.39 -9.28 -12.47
CA TRP A 164 2.28 -8.14 -12.30
C TRP A 164 2.00 -7.06 -13.35
N MET A 165 1.82 -7.43 -14.62
CA MET A 165 1.50 -6.48 -15.69
C MET A 165 0.13 -5.83 -15.49
N GLU A 166 -0.90 -6.58 -15.08
CA GLU A 166 -2.23 -6.01 -14.82
C GLU A 166 -2.20 -4.95 -13.71
N LEU A 167 -1.39 -5.18 -12.68
CA LEU A 167 -1.26 -4.26 -11.56
C LEU A 167 -0.37 -3.05 -11.88
N ASN A 168 0.75 -3.23 -12.57
CA ASN A 168 1.76 -2.19 -12.78
C ASN A 168 1.67 -1.50 -14.15
N ALA A 169 1.34 -2.24 -15.21
CA ALA A 169 1.23 -1.72 -16.58
C ALA A 169 -0.21 -1.47 -17.02
N LYS A 170 -1.21 -1.93 -16.25
CA LYS A 170 -2.65 -1.88 -16.62
C LYS A 170 -2.96 -2.59 -17.93
N GLU A 171 -2.13 -3.56 -18.29
CA GLU A 171 -2.29 -4.40 -19.48
C GLU A 171 -2.03 -5.86 -19.13
N SER A 172 -2.76 -6.78 -19.73
CA SER A 172 -2.51 -8.22 -19.61
C SER A 172 -1.40 -8.66 -20.59
N LEU A 173 -0.66 -9.68 -20.20
CA LEU A 173 0.32 -10.36 -21.05
C LEU A 173 -0.41 -11.06 -22.20
N ARG A 174 -0.11 -10.64 -23.44
CA ARG A 174 -0.73 -11.20 -24.65
C ARG A 174 0.05 -12.34 -25.28
N GLY A 175 1.36 -12.41 -25.02
CA GLY A 175 2.26 -13.40 -25.58
C GLY A 175 3.72 -13.00 -25.43
N THR A 176 4.61 -13.82 -25.97
CA THR A 176 6.06 -13.57 -25.98
C THR A 176 6.61 -13.53 -27.42
N PRO A 177 7.68 -12.76 -27.68
CA PRO A 177 8.30 -11.84 -26.73
C PRO A 177 7.39 -10.64 -26.45
N THR A 178 7.54 -10.02 -25.28
CA THR A 178 6.92 -8.72 -24.98
C THR A 178 7.98 -7.83 -24.35
N PHE A 179 8.10 -6.60 -24.84
CA PHE A 179 9.09 -5.63 -24.39
C PHE A 179 8.44 -4.56 -23.53
N MET A 180 9.10 -4.21 -22.44
CA MET A 180 8.73 -3.09 -21.57
C MET A 180 9.96 -2.20 -21.41
N VAL A 181 9.77 -0.88 -21.52
CA VAL A 181 10.85 0.10 -21.41
C VAL A 181 10.60 0.99 -20.21
N PHE A 182 11.55 0.98 -19.28
CA PHE A 182 11.53 1.81 -18.08
C PHE A 182 12.54 2.94 -18.20
N SER A 183 12.14 4.13 -17.75
CA SER A 183 12.98 5.32 -17.68
C SER A 183 14.09 5.17 -16.62
N PRO A 184 15.09 6.07 -16.61
CA PRO A 184 16.10 6.14 -15.55
C PRO A 184 15.56 6.31 -14.13
N ASP A 185 14.32 6.80 -14.00
CA ASP A 185 13.61 6.96 -12.72
C ASP A 185 12.80 5.71 -12.34
N GLY A 186 12.78 4.68 -13.19
CA GLY A 186 12.02 3.44 -12.99
C GLY A 186 10.57 3.51 -13.47
N GLU A 187 10.17 4.55 -14.20
CA GLU A 187 8.81 4.66 -14.73
C GLU A 187 8.64 3.86 -16.02
N LEU A 188 7.54 3.11 -16.14
CA LEU A 188 7.19 2.42 -17.39
C LEU A 188 6.76 3.44 -18.44
N VAL A 189 7.53 3.56 -19.53
CA VAL A 189 7.29 4.54 -20.59
C VAL A 189 7.05 3.92 -21.97
N GLY A 190 7.22 2.61 -22.11
CA GLY A 190 6.92 1.88 -23.34
C GLY A 190 6.54 0.41 -23.07
N LEU A 191 5.60 -0.11 -23.86
CA LEU A 191 5.16 -1.51 -23.83
C LEU A 191 4.87 -1.95 -25.27
N ASN A 192 5.49 -3.04 -25.72
CA ASN A 192 5.37 -3.56 -27.08
C ASN A 192 5.26 -5.09 -27.09
N PRO A 193 4.06 -5.66 -27.32
CA PRO A 193 3.92 -7.09 -27.55
C PRO A 193 4.47 -7.47 -28.93
N GLY A 194 5.21 -8.57 -28.98
CA GLY A 194 5.86 -9.08 -30.20
C GLY A 194 7.28 -8.56 -30.41
N VAL A 195 7.89 -8.99 -31.51
CA VAL A 195 9.27 -8.66 -31.90
C VAL A 195 9.48 -7.14 -31.97
N LEU A 196 10.62 -6.69 -31.43
CA LEU A 196 10.97 -5.28 -31.34
C LEU A 196 12.14 -4.94 -32.27
N SER A 197 11.96 -3.92 -33.12
CA SER A 197 13.07 -3.40 -33.93
C SER A 197 14.07 -2.64 -33.07
N ILE A 198 15.34 -3.03 -33.11
CA ILE A 198 16.44 -2.35 -32.39
C ILE A 198 16.53 -0.87 -32.78
N ALA A 199 16.44 -0.55 -34.06
CA ALA A 199 16.48 0.85 -34.52
C ALA A 199 15.31 1.69 -33.97
N ALA A 200 14.12 1.10 -33.83
CA ALA A 200 12.98 1.78 -33.23
C ALA A 200 13.18 2.00 -31.72
N LEU A 201 13.74 1.01 -31.02
CA LEU A 201 14.09 1.10 -29.60
C LEU A 201 15.14 2.20 -29.35
N GLU A 202 16.24 2.21 -30.11
CA GLU A 202 17.30 3.21 -30.02
C GLU A 202 16.73 4.62 -30.23
N LYS A 203 15.89 4.79 -31.25
CA LYS A 203 15.22 6.06 -31.54
C LYS A 203 14.32 6.50 -30.39
N PHE A 204 13.53 5.57 -29.84
CA PHE A 204 12.62 5.84 -28.73
C PHE A 204 13.38 6.35 -27.49
N ILE A 205 14.41 5.61 -27.05
CA ILE A 205 15.23 5.98 -25.89
C ILE A 205 15.92 7.33 -26.14
N SER A 206 16.56 7.50 -27.31
CA SER A 206 17.30 8.73 -27.63
C SER A 206 16.40 9.97 -27.65
N SER A 207 15.15 9.86 -28.16
CA SER A 207 14.22 11.00 -28.15
C SER A 207 13.81 11.44 -26.74
N ARG A 208 13.67 10.49 -25.81
CA ARG A 208 13.23 10.75 -24.44
C ARG A 208 14.36 11.27 -23.57
N ASP A 209 15.59 10.80 -23.78
CA ASP A 209 16.76 11.27 -23.05
C ASP A 209 17.00 12.77 -23.30
N VAL A 210 16.76 13.24 -24.52
CA VAL A 210 16.82 14.66 -24.88
C VAL A 210 15.73 15.48 -24.17
N GLU A 211 14.49 14.98 -24.13
CA GLU A 211 13.39 15.67 -23.42
C GLU A 211 13.66 15.82 -21.91
N THR A 212 14.23 14.80 -21.26
CA THR A 212 14.58 14.87 -19.84
C THR A 212 15.67 15.93 -19.60
N THR A 213 16.74 15.95 -20.41
CA THR A 213 17.80 16.98 -20.25
C THR A 213 17.30 18.41 -20.47
N ALA A 214 16.30 18.60 -21.33
CA ALA A 214 15.73 19.91 -21.61
C ALA A 214 14.82 20.43 -20.48
N ASN A 215 14.18 19.54 -19.71
CA ASN A 215 13.31 19.92 -18.59
C ASN A 215 14.06 20.15 -17.27
N ASP A 216 15.29 19.65 -17.15
CA ASP A 216 16.16 19.83 -15.97
C ASP A 216 17.08 21.07 -16.07
N SER A 217 16.99 21.83 -17.17
CA SER A 217 17.79 23.04 -17.46
C SER A 217 17.00 24.33 -17.24
#